data_AF-T0PJ92-F1
#
_entry.id   AF-T0PJ92-F1
#
_cell.length_a   1.000
_cell.length_b   1.000
_cell.length_c   1.000
_cell.angle_alpha   90.00
_cell.angle_beta   90.00
_cell.angle_gamma   90.00
#
_symmetry.space_group_name_H-M   'P 1'
#
loop_
_entity.id
_entity.type
_entity.pdbx_description
1 polymer ?
#
loop_
_entity_poly.entity_id
_entity_poly.type
_entity_poly.pdbx_seq_one_letter_code
_entity_poly.pdbx_strand_id
1 'polypeptide(L)'
;MNSILKAMMISSGLMFTAMSAHAAEITGTYDTWATMKSQGWHSSDNFDDNKMHNALTWSGEVINQYPWTKYAFLRKMSGSPLFLADKNKKTLTYLAYKPRSGDYSDISIIYQGEDEGKGCYVSIVDTGKVLEFEQSRYSMLSDEPQQSVRAEILMVLPERCIDKKQLSSIKAKQRQEERSLQQWVGKQSLKELCHKTGNC
;
A
#
# COMPACT_ATOMS: atom_id res chain seq x y z
N MET A 1 5.50 23.19 -40.23
CA MET A 1 5.58 24.01 -39.00
C MET A 1 4.58 23.48 -37.98
N ASN A 2 5.13 22.87 -36.93
CA ASN A 2 4.66 22.76 -35.54
C ASN A 2 3.23 22.32 -35.22
N SER A 3 3.09 21.07 -34.78
CA SER A 3 2.64 20.76 -33.40
C SER A 3 2.90 19.29 -32.98
N ILE A 4 4.01 18.69 -33.43
CA ILE A 4 4.45 17.38 -32.90
C ILE A 4 5.38 17.65 -31.72
N LEU A 5 4.79 17.96 -30.57
CA LEU A 5 5.49 18.03 -29.28
C LEU A 5 4.47 17.74 -28.16
N LYS A 6 3.96 16.51 -28.15
CA LYS A 6 3.56 15.88 -26.89
C LYS A 6 4.80 15.15 -26.38
N ALA A 7 5.63 15.89 -25.64
CA ALA A 7 6.69 15.34 -24.83
C ALA A 7 6.06 14.36 -23.84
N MET A 8 6.09 13.07 -24.17
CA MET A 8 5.79 12.00 -23.23
C MET A 8 7.05 11.79 -22.38
N MET A 9 7.30 12.71 -21.45
CA MET A 9 8.15 12.41 -20.31
C MET A 9 7.35 11.46 -19.41
N ILE A 10 7.44 10.16 -19.68
CA ILE A 10 7.18 9.16 -18.65
C ILE A 10 8.41 9.17 -17.75
N SER A 11 8.49 10.17 -16.88
CA SER A 11 9.32 10.11 -15.69
C SER A 11 8.65 9.15 -14.70
N SER A 12 8.64 7.86 -14.99
CA SER A 12 8.44 6.84 -13.96
C SER A 12 9.80 6.56 -13.31
N GLY A 13 10.37 7.61 -12.73
CA GLY A 13 11.20 7.42 -11.57
C GLY A 13 10.25 7.10 -10.43
N LEU A 14 10.06 5.81 -10.14
CA LEU A 14 9.59 5.40 -8.82
C LEU A 14 10.64 5.95 -7.85
N MET A 15 10.31 7.08 -7.23
CA MET A 15 11.09 7.60 -6.12
C MET A 15 11.15 6.49 -5.09
N PHE A 16 12.34 5.96 -4.85
CA PHE A 16 12.65 5.21 -3.65
C PHE A 16 12.35 6.15 -2.48
N THR A 17 11.17 6.01 -1.88
CA THR A 17 11.07 6.27 -0.46
C THR A 17 12.03 5.27 0.19
N ALA A 18 12.98 5.77 0.96
CA ALA A 18 13.87 4.92 1.74
C ALA A 18 13.00 3.90 2.47
N MET A 19 13.16 2.62 2.13
CA MET A 19 12.44 1.52 2.77
C MET A 19 12.90 1.48 4.23
N SER A 20 12.22 2.23 5.09
CA SER A 20 12.26 1.97 6.52
C SER A 20 11.45 0.70 6.70
N ALA A 21 12.04 -0.32 7.33
CA ALA A 21 11.42 -1.61 7.61
C ALA A 21 10.22 -1.52 8.60
N HIS A 22 9.57 -0.36 8.68
CA HIS A 22 8.65 0.11 9.71
C HIS A 22 7.33 0.64 9.11
N ALA A 23 7.10 0.54 7.79
CA ALA A 23 5.83 0.89 7.16
C ALA A 23 5.35 -0.29 6.33
N ALA A 24 4.07 -0.67 6.47
CA ALA A 24 3.51 -1.71 5.63
C ALA A 24 3.27 -1.17 4.21
N GLU A 25 3.73 -1.89 3.21
CA GLU A 25 3.68 -1.45 1.82
C GLU A 25 2.44 -1.96 1.09
N ILE A 26 2.01 -1.23 0.06
CA ILE A 26 1.07 -1.76 -0.93
C ILE A 26 1.82 -2.80 -1.77
N THR A 27 1.45 -4.06 -1.57
CA THR A 27 2.11 -5.24 -2.15
C THR A 27 1.39 -5.79 -3.37
N GLY A 28 0.21 -5.26 -3.70
CA GLY A 28 -0.56 -5.69 -4.87
C GLY A 28 -1.99 -5.18 -4.85
N THR A 29 -2.85 -5.87 -5.61
CA THR A 29 -4.28 -5.60 -5.69
C THR A 29 -5.10 -6.84 -5.39
N TYR A 30 -6.26 -6.67 -4.76
CA TYR A 30 -7.16 -7.80 -4.49
C TYR A 30 -8.13 -8.02 -5.66
N ASP A 31 -8.59 -9.27 -5.77
CA ASP A 31 -9.68 -9.66 -6.67
C ASP A 31 -11.07 -9.35 -6.04
N THR A 32 -12.12 -9.34 -6.86
CA THR A 32 -13.49 -9.14 -6.37
C THR A 32 -13.89 -10.12 -5.25
N TRP A 33 -14.85 -9.73 -4.41
CA TRP A 33 -15.36 -10.63 -3.35
C TRP A 33 -15.82 -12.00 -3.88
N ALA A 34 -16.44 -12.04 -5.07
CA ALA A 34 -16.89 -13.28 -5.68
C ALA A 34 -15.71 -14.23 -6.00
N THR A 35 -14.63 -13.69 -6.55
CA THR A 35 -13.38 -14.43 -6.80
C THR A 35 -12.72 -14.87 -5.51
N MET A 36 -12.67 -14.00 -4.50
CA MET A 36 -12.10 -14.39 -3.19
C MET A 36 -12.91 -15.53 -2.55
N LYS A 37 -14.24 -15.47 -2.59
CA LYS A 37 -15.09 -16.59 -2.11
C LYS A 37 -14.83 -17.89 -2.84
N SER A 38 -14.68 -17.88 -4.16
CA SER A 38 -14.37 -19.10 -4.92
C SER A 38 -12.98 -19.67 -4.57
N GLN A 39 -12.06 -18.83 -4.10
CA GLN A 39 -10.76 -19.23 -3.55
C GLN A 39 -10.84 -19.67 -2.07
N GLY A 40 -12.04 -19.70 -1.47
CA GLY A 40 -12.31 -20.15 -0.12
C GLY A 40 -12.21 -19.07 0.96
N TRP A 41 -12.23 -17.78 0.58
CA TRP A 41 -12.33 -16.70 1.56
C TRP A 41 -13.75 -16.55 2.10
N HIS A 42 -13.88 -16.18 3.37
CA HIS A 42 -15.18 -15.90 4.00
C HIS A 42 -15.10 -14.75 5.02
N SER A 43 -16.25 -14.14 5.30
CA SER A 43 -16.36 -13.13 6.36
C SER A 43 -16.19 -13.79 7.74
N SER A 44 -15.60 -13.07 8.70
CA SER A 44 -15.36 -13.56 10.07
C SER A 44 -16.26 -12.93 11.13
N ASP A 45 -16.91 -11.83 10.79
CA ASP A 45 -17.63 -10.93 11.69
C ASP A 45 -19.13 -10.81 11.35
N ASN A 46 -19.68 -11.83 10.67
CA ASN A 46 -21.04 -11.81 10.09
C ASN A 46 -21.29 -10.57 9.22
N PHE A 47 -20.23 -9.94 8.70
CA PHE A 47 -20.36 -8.86 7.75
C PHE A 47 -20.98 -9.45 6.49
N ASP A 48 -22.23 -9.06 6.25
CA ASP A 48 -23.11 -9.65 5.24
C ASP A 48 -22.47 -9.71 3.85
N ASP A 49 -22.80 -10.76 3.12
CA ASP A 49 -22.17 -11.08 1.84
C ASP A 49 -22.41 -9.98 0.78
N ASN A 50 -23.55 -9.29 0.82
CA ASN A 50 -23.81 -8.14 -0.04
C ASN A 50 -22.98 -6.92 0.36
N LYS A 51 -22.77 -6.71 1.66
CA LYS A 51 -21.89 -5.63 2.14
C LYS A 51 -20.44 -5.87 1.73
N MET A 52 -19.96 -7.11 1.84
CA MET A 52 -18.64 -7.51 1.34
C MET A 52 -18.54 -7.28 -0.17
N HIS A 53 -19.55 -7.73 -0.92
CA HIS A 53 -19.60 -7.54 -2.37
C HIS A 53 -19.51 -6.07 -2.75
N ASN A 54 -20.26 -5.19 -2.08
CA ASN A 54 -20.26 -3.75 -2.34
C ASN A 54 -18.95 -3.07 -1.94
N ALA A 55 -18.34 -3.48 -0.83
CA ALA A 55 -17.07 -2.91 -0.38
C ALA A 55 -15.89 -3.31 -1.26
N LEU A 56 -15.92 -4.54 -1.80
CA LEU A 56 -14.85 -5.14 -2.60
C LEU A 56 -15.28 -5.39 -4.06
N THR A 57 -16.22 -4.59 -4.57
CA THR A 57 -16.73 -4.73 -5.96
C THR A 57 -15.62 -4.45 -6.96
N TRP A 58 -14.77 -3.46 -6.65
CA TRP A 58 -13.68 -2.99 -7.50
C TRP A 58 -12.36 -3.42 -6.92
N SER A 59 -11.37 -3.65 -7.78
CA SER A 59 -9.99 -3.86 -7.35
C SER A 59 -9.53 -2.67 -6.51
N GLY A 60 -8.72 -2.98 -5.51
CA GLY A 60 -8.12 -2.01 -4.61
C GLY A 60 -6.76 -2.47 -4.17
N GLU A 61 -6.23 -1.84 -3.13
CA GLU A 61 -4.90 -2.09 -2.60
C GLU A 61 -4.91 -3.29 -1.65
N VAL A 62 -3.88 -4.14 -1.78
CA VAL A 62 -3.49 -5.05 -0.71
C VAL A 62 -2.20 -4.58 -0.07
N ILE A 63 -2.22 -4.49 1.25
CA ILE A 63 -1.11 -4.00 2.07
C ILE A 63 -0.55 -5.17 2.88
N ASN A 64 0.77 -5.23 3.01
CA ASN A 64 1.51 -6.24 3.78
C ASN A 64 1.33 -7.70 3.32
N GLN A 65 1.06 -7.95 2.04
CA GLN A 65 0.93 -9.30 1.50
C GLN A 65 2.28 -9.89 1.05
N TYR A 66 3.13 -10.20 2.02
CA TYR A 66 4.35 -10.99 1.77
C TYR A 66 4.08 -12.48 2.00
N PRO A 67 4.88 -13.40 1.44
CA PRO A 67 4.69 -14.84 1.64
C PRO A 67 4.73 -15.24 3.12
N TRP A 68 5.63 -14.64 3.91
CA TRP A 68 5.79 -14.96 5.33
C TRP A 68 4.69 -14.38 6.21
N THR A 69 4.05 -13.27 5.86
CA THR A 69 3.05 -12.64 6.74
C THR A 69 1.83 -13.53 6.95
N LYS A 70 1.25 -13.48 8.14
CA LYS A 70 -0.02 -14.09 8.51
C LYS A 70 -1.16 -13.18 8.08
N TYR A 71 -1.03 -11.89 8.31
CA TYR A 71 -2.05 -10.90 8.01
C TYR A 71 -1.68 -10.08 6.76
N ALA A 72 -2.71 -9.72 6.00
CA ALA A 72 -2.67 -8.68 4.99
C ALA A 72 -3.87 -7.73 5.23
N PHE A 73 -3.90 -6.60 4.54
CA PHE A 73 -4.99 -5.65 4.66
C PHE A 73 -5.49 -5.23 3.30
N LEU A 74 -6.81 -5.07 3.17
CA LEU A 74 -7.45 -4.67 1.93
C LEU A 74 -8.14 -3.34 2.15
N ARG A 75 -7.99 -2.43 1.18
CA ARG A 75 -8.80 -1.22 1.07
C ARG A 75 -8.94 -0.83 -0.39
N LYS A 76 -10.07 -0.24 -0.77
CA LYS A 76 -10.26 0.21 -2.15
C LYS A 76 -9.19 1.23 -2.57
N MET A 77 -8.95 2.22 -1.72
CA MET A 77 -7.90 3.24 -1.88
C MET A 77 -7.65 3.92 -0.52
N SER A 78 -6.65 4.81 -0.46
CA SER A 78 -6.46 5.67 0.72
C SER A 78 -7.77 6.38 1.12
N GLY A 79 -8.07 6.44 2.42
CA GLY A 79 -9.33 6.99 2.92
C GLY A 79 -10.56 6.07 2.80
N SER A 80 -10.42 4.86 2.28
CA SER A 80 -11.50 3.85 2.29
C SER A 80 -11.44 2.98 3.55
N PRO A 81 -12.56 2.33 3.93
CA PRO A 81 -12.55 1.38 5.02
C PRO A 81 -11.53 0.25 4.83
N LEU A 82 -11.00 -0.23 5.95
CA LEU A 82 -9.95 -1.23 5.99
C LEU A 82 -10.50 -2.60 6.35
N PHE A 83 -10.01 -3.64 5.68
CA PHE A 83 -10.30 -5.03 6.01
C PHE A 83 -9.02 -5.73 6.45
N LEU A 84 -9.10 -6.50 7.53
CA LEU A 84 -8.04 -7.42 7.95
C LEU A 84 -8.24 -8.76 7.25
N ALA A 85 -7.21 -9.24 6.58
CA ALA A 85 -7.16 -10.57 5.98
C ALA A 85 -6.27 -11.50 6.80
N ASP A 86 -6.84 -12.53 7.42
CA ASP A 86 -6.06 -13.65 7.96
C ASP A 86 -5.83 -14.66 6.83
N LYS A 87 -4.61 -14.72 6.31
CA LYS A 87 -4.26 -15.56 5.16
C LYS A 87 -4.34 -17.05 5.47
N ASN A 88 -4.14 -17.44 6.74
CA ASN A 88 -4.17 -18.85 7.13
C ASN A 88 -5.61 -19.33 7.26
N LYS A 89 -6.47 -18.52 7.87
CA LYS A 89 -7.90 -18.83 8.03
C LYS A 89 -8.73 -18.51 6.78
N LYS A 90 -8.16 -17.75 5.83
CA LYS A 90 -8.86 -17.17 4.69
C LYS A 90 -10.10 -16.36 5.12
N THR A 91 -9.94 -15.57 6.19
CA THR A 91 -11.01 -14.71 6.68
C THR A 91 -10.76 -13.26 6.37
N LEU A 92 -11.83 -12.53 6.02
CA LEU A 92 -11.85 -11.08 6.04
C LEU A 92 -12.64 -10.57 7.26
N THR A 93 -12.13 -9.54 7.92
CA THR A 93 -12.81 -8.83 9.01
C THR A 93 -12.89 -7.36 8.63
N TYR A 94 -14.08 -6.76 8.72
CA TYR A 94 -14.24 -5.32 8.54
C TYR A 94 -13.71 -4.58 9.78
N LEU A 95 -12.78 -3.65 9.57
CA LEU A 95 -12.20 -2.88 10.66
C LEU A 95 -12.93 -1.54 10.81
N ALA A 96 -13.88 -1.50 11.73
CA ALA A 96 -14.73 -0.34 12.00
C ALA A 96 -14.04 0.74 12.85
N TYR A 97 -12.87 1.22 12.42
CA TYR A 97 -12.17 2.30 13.12
C TYR A 97 -12.78 3.66 12.80
N LYS A 98 -12.86 4.53 13.79
CA LYS A 98 -13.20 5.94 13.63
C LYS A 98 -11.94 6.77 13.89
N PRO A 99 -11.29 7.31 12.85
CA PRO A 99 -10.16 8.23 13.02
C PRO A 99 -10.59 9.45 13.82
N ARG A 100 -9.68 10.02 14.61
CA ARG A 100 -9.96 11.20 15.46
C ARG A 100 -10.33 12.44 14.65
N SER A 101 -9.77 12.60 13.46
CA SER A 101 -10.15 13.65 12.50
C SER A 101 -11.47 13.37 11.79
N GLY A 102 -11.98 12.14 11.84
CA GLY A 102 -13.04 11.65 10.97
C GLY A 102 -12.59 11.23 9.56
N ASP A 103 -11.31 11.43 9.20
CA ASP A 103 -10.76 11.04 7.90
C ASP A 103 -9.91 9.75 7.99
N TYR A 104 -10.29 8.75 7.21
CA TYR A 104 -9.58 7.46 7.14
C TYR A 104 -8.17 7.56 6.57
N SER A 105 -7.80 8.69 5.97
CA SER A 105 -6.42 8.97 5.55
C SER A 105 -5.43 9.00 6.73
N ASP A 106 -5.93 9.22 7.96
CA ASP A 106 -5.11 9.14 9.17
C ASP A 106 -4.73 7.72 9.57
N ILE A 107 -5.42 6.70 9.04
CA ILE A 107 -5.18 5.30 9.39
C ILE A 107 -4.00 4.75 8.59
N SER A 108 -2.95 4.37 9.31
CA SER A 108 -1.74 3.76 8.77
C SER A 108 -1.52 2.36 9.33
N ILE A 109 -0.92 1.50 8.50
CA ILE A 109 -0.50 0.15 8.89
C ILE A 109 1.03 0.14 8.97
N ILE A 110 1.54 -0.28 10.12
CA ILE A 110 2.97 -0.33 10.43
C ILE A 110 3.33 -1.78 10.67
N TYR A 111 4.05 -2.38 9.71
CA TYR A 111 4.62 -3.71 9.89
C TYR A 111 6.00 -3.58 10.54
N GLN A 112 6.13 -4.15 11.73
CA GLN A 112 7.39 -4.29 12.47
C GLN A 112 7.86 -5.73 12.30
N GLY A 113 8.64 -5.92 11.23
CA GLY A 113 9.04 -7.25 10.76
C GLY A 113 10.37 -7.76 11.27
N GLU A 114 11.14 -6.91 11.97
CA GLU A 114 12.40 -7.29 12.62
C GLU A 114 12.18 -7.44 14.12
N ASP A 115 12.68 -8.54 14.69
CA ASP A 115 12.54 -8.80 16.12
C ASP A 115 13.65 -8.08 16.89
N GLU A 116 13.30 -6.95 17.50
CA GLU A 116 14.17 -6.18 18.41
C GLU A 116 14.02 -6.61 19.87
N GLY A 117 13.60 -7.86 20.13
CA GLY A 117 13.40 -8.43 21.47
C GLY A 117 11.96 -8.34 21.98
N LYS A 118 11.01 -7.95 21.12
CA LYS A 118 9.56 -7.86 21.44
C LYS A 118 8.69 -8.71 20.51
N GLY A 119 9.31 -9.48 19.62
CA GLY A 119 8.63 -10.18 18.55
C GLY A 119 8.21 -9.25 17.41
N CYS A 120 7.68 -9.86 16.35
CA CYS A 120 7.21 -9.15 15.17
C CYS A 120 5.70 -8.95 15.23
N TYR A 121 5.24 -7.81 14.73
CA TYR A 121 3.84 -7.42 14.83
C TYR A 121 3.46 -6.44 13.73
N VAL A 122 2.17 -6.27 13.54
CA VAL A 122 1.62 -5.18 12.75
C VAL A 122 0.75 -4.31 13.63
N SER A 123 0.93 -3.00 13.51
CA SER A 123 0.15 -2.00 14.24
C SER A 123 -0.74 -1.23 13.29
N ILE A 124 -1.97 -0.98 13.71
CA ILE A 124 -2.88 -0.06 13.05
C ILE A 124 -2.88 1.22 13.88
N VAL A 125 -2.54 2.33 13.25
CA VAL A 125 -2.24 3.59 13.93
C VAL A 125 -3.07 4.70 13.33
N ASP A 126 -3.75 5.46 14.18
CA ASP A 126 -4.27 6.78 13.84
C ASP A 126 -3.11 7.77 13.97
N THR A 127 -2.63 8.27 12.84
CA THR A 127 -1.50 9.19 12.79
C THR A 127 -1.86 10.63 13.18
N GLY A 128 -3.13 11.02 13.07
CA GLY A 128 -3.60 12.38 13.29
C GLY A 128 -3.00 13.42 12.33
N LYS A 129 -2.57 13.01 11.13
CA LYS A 129 -1.97 13.91 10.12
C LYS A 129 -2.94 14.98 9.66
N VAL A 130 -4.23 14.66 9.53
CA VAL A 130 -5.25 15.64 9.16
C VAL A 130 -5.40 16.69 10.27
N LEU A 131 -5.45 16.27 11.53
CA LEU A 131 -5.49 17.18 12.67
C LEU A 131 -4.22 18.06 12.74
N GLU A 132 -3.05 17.48 12.48
CA GLU A 132 -1.78 18.21 12.45
C GLU A 132 -1.77 19.26 11.33
N PHE A 133 -2.26 18.89 10.15
CA PHE A 133 -2.41 19.80 9.02
C PHE A 133 -3.38 20.95 9.33
N GLU A 134 -4.53 20.65 9.92
CA GLU A 134 -5.50 21.66 10.36
C GLU A 134 -4.90 22.62 11.38
N GLN A 135 -4.22 22.10 12.41
CA GLN A 135 -3.54 22.92 13.42
C GLN A 135 -2.46 23.81 12.80
N SER A 136 -1.68 23.28 11.85
CA SER A 136 -0.65 24.07 11.15
C SER A 136 -1.25 25.24 10.37
N ARG A 137 -2.43 25.05 9.75
CA ARG A 137 -3.17 26.11 9.06
C ARG A 137 -3.67 27.19 10.02
N TYR A 138 -4.12 26.83 11.21
CA TYR A 138 -4.56 27.80 12.22
C TYR A 138 -3.40 28.54 12.88
N SER A 139 -2.27 27.85 13.13
CA SER A 139 -1.07 28.46 13.72
C SER A 139 -0.41 29.48 12.78
N MET A 140 -0.53 29.34 11.45
CA MET A 140 -0.14 30.42 10.52
C MET A 140 -0.91 31.74 10.73
N LEU A 141 -2.02 31.71 11.46
CA LEU A 141 -2.88 32.86 11.76
C LEU A 141 -2.79 33.29 13.23
N SER A 142 -1.98 32.64 14.08
CA SER A 142 -1.88 32.92 15.51
C SER A 142 -0.49 32.62 16.09
N ASP A 143 0.01 33.47 17.00
CA ASP A 143 1.28 33.26 17.72
C ASP A 143 1.26 32.16 18.79
N GLU A 144 0.19 31.34 18.86
CA GLU A 144 0.11 30.23 19.81
C GLU A 144 1.04 29.06 19.42
N PRO A 145 1.76 28.47 20.40
CA PRO A 145 2.65 27.36 20.13
C PRO A 145 1.87 26.13 19.65
N GLN A 146 2.31 25.57 18.51
CA GLN A 146 1.71 24.40 17.90
C GLN A 146 1.80 23.19 18.84
N GLN A 147 0.66 22.62 19.24
CA GLN A 147 0.64 21.35 19.95
C GLN A 147 0.94 20.20 18.97
N SER A 148 1.81 19.29 19.37
CA SER A 148 2.09 18.08 18.57
C SER A 148 0.89 17.14 18.64
N VAL A 149 0.33 16.77 17.49
CA VAL A 149 -0.66 15.70 17.40
C VAL A 149 0.07 14.36 17.54
N ARG A 150 -0.17 13.67 18.64
CA ARG A 150 0.44 12.36 18.88
C ARG A 150 -0.34 11.26 18.14
N ALA A 151 0.39 10.36 17.50
CA ALA A 151 -0.18 9.15 16.92
C ALA A 151 -0.71 8.19 18.01
N GLU A 152 -1.83 7.52 17.73
CA GLU A 152 -2.49 6.56 18.63
C GLU A 152 -2.51 5.17 18.00
N ILE A 153 -2.10 4.16 18.78
CA ILE A 153 -2.15 2.77 18.35
C ILE A 153 -3.55 2.24 18.60
N LEU A 154 -4.28 1.95 17.53
CA LEU A 154 -5.65 1.41 17.59
C LEU A 154 -5.65 -0.10 17.83
N MET A 155 -4.67 -0.80 17.26
CA MET A 155 -4.56 -2.26 17.37
C MET A 155 -3.12 -2.71 17.14
N VAL A 156 -2.72 -3.78 17.82
CA VAL A 156 -1.48 -4.51 17.55
C VAL A 156 -1.82 -5.99 17.36
N LEU A 157 -1.33 -6.57 16.27
CA LEU A 157 -1.52 -7.98 15.94
C LEU A 157 -0.16 -8.68 15.87
N PRO A 158 0.01 -9.85 16.52
CA PRO A 158 1.24 -10.61 16.41
C PRO A 158 1.43 -11.09 14.97
N GLU A 159 2.64 -10.92 14.45
CA GLU A 159 2.98 -11.20 13.07
C GLU A 159 4.26 -12.04 12.97
N ARG A 160 4.48 -12.66 11.82
CA ARG A 160 5.72 -13.36 11.52
C ARG A 160 6.79 -12.36 11.10
N CYS A 161 8.01 -12.61 11.54
CA CYS A 161 9.17 -11.81 11.16
C CYS A 161 9.53 -11.98 9.69
N ILE A 162 10.30 -11.02 9.18
CA ILE A 162 10.80 -11.01 7.80
C ILE A 162 11.63 -12.27 7.54
N ASP A 163 11.25 -13.01 6.49
CA ASP A 163 12.12 -14.01 5.89
C ASP A 163 13.11 -13.32 4.95
N LYS A 164 14.34 -13.13 5.42
CA LYS A 164 15.41 -12.46 4.66
C LYS A 164 15.74 -13.18 3.35
N LYS A 165 15.62 -14.51 3.29
CA LYS A 165 15.90 -15.29 2.08
C LYS A 165 14.81 -15.03 1.05
N GLN A 166 13.54 -15.13 1.44
CA GLN A 166 12.42 -14.82 0.54
C GLN A 166 12.43 -13.36 0.08
N LEU A 167 12.71 -12.42 0.99
CA LEU A 167 12.84 -11.00 0.65
C LEU A 167 13.93 -10.77 -0.39
N SER A 168 15.10 -11.39 -0.22
CA SER A 168 16.20 -11.28 -1.19
C SER A 168 15.82 -11.83 -2.56
N SER A 169 15.09 -12.95 -2.61
CA SER A 169 14.59 -13.55 -3.85
C SER A 169 13.58 -12.65 -4.56
N ILE A 170 12.67 -12.02 -3.84
CA ILE A 170 11.69 -11.07 -4.40
C ILE A 170 12.42 -9.86 -5.00
N LYS A 171 13.35 -9.26 -4.24
CA LYS A 171 14.16 -8.12 -4.71
C LYS A 171 15.00 -8.48 -5.93
N ALA A 172 15.57 -9.69 -5.99
CA ALA A 172 16.32 -10.16 -7.13
C ALA A 172 15.45 -10.30 -8.39
N LYS A 173 14.25 -10.88 -8.24
CA LYS A 173 13.28 -11.02 -9.34
C LYS A 173 12.83 -9.66 -9.88
N GLN A 174 12.50 -8.71 -9.00
CA GLN A 174 12.13 -7.35 -9.38
C GLN A 174 13.25 -6.66 -10.19
N ARG A 175 14.50 -6.73 -9.73
CA ARG A 175 15.65 -6.18 -10.46
C ARG A 175 15.83 -6.82 -11.84
N GLN A 176 15.53 -8.10 -11.98
CA GLN A 176 15.61 -8.79 -13.27
C GLN A 176 14.51 -8.33 -14.24
N GLU A 177 13.28 -8.15 -13.74
CA GLU A 177 12.16 -7.62 -14.51
C GLU A 177 12.43 -6.17 -14.96
N GLU A 178 12.96 -5.32 -14.08
CA GLU A 178 13.36 -3.95 -14.40
C GLU A 178 14.42 -3.88 -15.51
N ARG A 179 15.48 -4.70 -15.40
CA ARG A 179 16.51 -4.78 -16.45
C ARG A 179 15.91 -5.20 -17.79
N SER A 180 14.98 -6.16 -17.78
CA SER A 180 14.29 -6.62 -18.98
C SER A 180 13.42 -5.52 -19.60
N LEU A 181 12.71 -4.77 -18.76
CA LEU A 181 11.90 -3.62 -19.19
C LEU A 181 12.78 -2.51 -19.78
N GLN A 182 13.88 -2.15 -19.13
CA GLN A 182 14.82 -1.14 -19.63
C GLN A 182 15.40 -1.53 -21.01
N GLN A 183 15.78 -2.79 -21.18
CA GLN A 183 16.24 -3.30 -22.47
C GLN A 183 15.15 -3.24 -23.53
N TRP A 184 13.91 -3.60 -23.17
CA TRP A 184 12.78 -3.51 -24.08
C TRP A 184 12.48 -2.07 -24.50
N VAL A 185 12.42 -1.13 -23.55
CA VAL A 185 12.23 0.31 -23.83
C VAL A 185 13.32 0.82 -24.75
N GLY A 186 14.60 0.52 -24.46
CA GLY A 186 15.72 0.91 -25.31
C GLY A 186 15.60 0.38 -26.74
N LYS A 187 15.21 -0.89 -26.92
CA LYS A 187 14.96 -1.46 -28.25
C LYS A 187 13.80 -0.78 -28.99
N GLN A 188 12.69 -0.50 -28.30
CA GLN A 188 11.56 0.21 -28.91
C GLN A 188 11.94 1.65 -29.29
N SER A 189 12.65 2.37 -28.43
CA SER A 189 13.12 3.73 -28.71
C SER A 189 14.07 3.77 -29.90
N LEU A 190 15.02 2.83 -30.00
CA LEU A 190 15.91 2.72 -31.15
C LEU A 190 15.13 2.40 -32.43
N LYS A 191 14.18 1.46 -32.39
CA LYS A 191 13.33 1.11 -33.53
C LYS A 191 12.52 2.31 -34.04
N GLU A 192 11.95 3.11 -33.13
CA GLU A 192 11.24 4.34 -33.47
C GLU A 192 12.17 5.43 -34.03
N LEU A 193 13.39 5.58 -33.49
CA LEU A 193 14.41 6.47 -34.03
C LEU A 193 14.81 6.07 -35.45
N CYS A 194 15.05 4.78 -35.68
CA CYS A 194 15.36 4.22 -37.00
C CYS A 194 14.23 4.51 -37.99
N HIS A 195 12.98 4.26 -37.59
CA HIS A 195 11.81 4.54 -38.43
C HIS A 195 11.69 6.03 -38.80
N LYS A 196 12.04 6.94 -37.88
CA LYS A 196 11.93 8.39 -38.10
C LYS A 196 13.11 9.00 -38.86
N THR A 197 14.31 8.43 -38.71
CA THR A 197 15.56 9.04 -39.21
C THR A 197 16.21 8.26 -40.35
N GLY A 198 15.81 7.01 -40.59
CA GLY A 198 16.35 6.15 -41.64
C GLY A 198 17.77 5.62 -41.37
N ASN A 199 18.39 5.98 -40.23
CA ASN A 199 19.67 5.44 -39.79
C ASN A 199 19.41 4.29 -38.81
N CYS A 200 19.64 3.07 -39.27
CA CYS A 200 19.47 1.82 -38.53
C CYS A 200 20.82 1.27 -38.08
#